data_AF-A0A2D9SJ54-F1
#
_entry.id   AF-A0A2D9SJ54-F1
#
_cell.length_a   1.000
_cell.length_b   1.000
_cell.length_c   1.000
_cell.angle_alpha   90.00
_cell.angle_beta   90.00
_cell.angle_gamma   90.00
#
_symmetry.space_group_name_H-M   'P 1'
#
loop_
_entity.id
_entity.type
_entity.pdbx_description
1 polymer ?
#
loop_
_entity_poly.entity_id
_entity_poly.type
_entity_poly.pdbx_seq_one_letter_code
_entity_poly.pdbx_strand_id
1 'polypeptide(L)'
;TIEGISNDQGLHPVQQAWIDHQVPQCGYCQSGQIMSAVALLDKNNHPSDEEIDRAMAGNICRCGMYGRIKAAIKRVSDGDQKFYDASGEVNNG
;
A
#
# COMPACT_ATOMS: atom_id res chain seq x y z
N THR A 1 14.65 7.07 -1.20
CA THR A 1 13.49 7.84 -0.72
C THR A 1 12.27 7.43 -1.53
N ILE A 2 11.09 8.01 -1.31
CA ILE A 2 9.85 7.59 -1.99
C ILE A 2 9.94 7.71 -3.52
N GLU A 3 10.77 8.62 -4.01
CA GLU A 3 11.02 8.85 -5.44
C GLU A 3 11.88 7.74 -6.06
N GLY A 4 12.63 6.99 -5.25
CA GLY A 4 13.60 5.99 -5.70
C GLY A 4 13.10 4.54 -5.65
N ILE A 5 11.83 4.29 -5.32
CA ILE A 5 11.27 2.94 -5.31
C ILE A 5 10.67 2.53 -6.67
N SER A 6 10.33 3.52 -7.51
CA SER A 6 10.01 3.28 -8.91
C SER A 6 11.31 2.93 -9.66
N ASN A 7 11.24 2.03 -10.63
CA ASN A 7 12.38 1.66 -11.48
C ASN A 7 12.03 1.86 -12.96
N ASP A 8 12.97 1.55 -13.86
CA ASP A 8 12.76 1.69 -15.32
C ASP A 8 11.59 0.85 -15.87
N GLN A 9 11.04 -0.07 -15.07
CA GLN A 9 9.90 -0.91 -15.40
C GLN A 9 8.56 -0.34 -14.90
N GLY A 10 8.56 0.78 -14.16
CA GLY A 10 7.37 1.48 -13.73
C GLY A 10 7.25 1.68 -12.21
N LEU A 11 6.01 1.79 -11.74
CA LEU A 11 5.70 1.97 -10.33
C LEU A 11 6.08 0.73 -9.51
N HIS A 12 6.55 0.95 -8.29
CA HIS A 12 6.71 -0.13 -7.32
C HIS A 12 5.35 -0.80 -7.04
N PRO A 13 5.27 -2.13 -6.83
CA PRO A 13 4.00 -2.80 -6.54
C PRO A 13 3.20 -2.16 -5.40
N VAL A 14 3.88 -1.66 -4.36
CA VAL A 14 3.26 -0.90 -3.26
C VAL A 14 2.66 0.43 -3.73
N GLN A 15 3.34 1.18 -4.62
CA GLN A 15 2.78 2.41 -5.18
C GLN A 15 1.55 2.12 -6.03
N GLN A 16 1.59 1.05 -6.84
CA GLN A 16 0.45 0.63 -7.65
C GLN A 16 -0.74 0.25 -6.76
N ALA A 17 -0.52 -0.58 -5.73
CA ALA A 17 -1.57 -0.94 -4.79
C ALA A 17 -2.14 0.28 -4.04
N TRP A 18 -1.32 1.31 -3.76
CA TRP A 18 -1.81 2.57 -3.17
C TRP A 18 -2.78 3.31 -4.08
N ILE A 19 -2.54 3.26 -5.40
CA ILE A 19 -3.43 3.83 -6.42
C ILE A 19 -4.69 2.96 -6.51
N ASP A 20 -4.55 1.65 -6.67
CA ASP A 20 -5.67 0.73 -6.87
C ASP A 20 -6.66 0.78 -5.69
N HIS A 21 -6.16 0.94 -4.46
CA HIS A 21 -6.99 1.06 -3.27
C HIS A 21 -7.40 2.49 -2.92
N GLN A 22 -7.06 3.49 -3.75
CA GLN A 22 -7.39 4.90 -3.54
C GLN A 22 -7.05 5.34 -2.09
N VAL A 23 -5.84 5.00 -1.65
CA VAL A 23 -5.41 5.19 -0.26
C VAL A 23 -5.30 6.67 0.13
N PRO A 24 -4.72 7.57 -0.70
CA PRO A 24 -4.56 8.97 -0.30
C PRO A 24 -5.89 9.72 -0.21
N GLN A 25 -6.03 10.55 0.83
CA GLN A 25 -6.93 11.70 0.83
C GLN A 25 -6.13 13.00 0.77
N CYS A 26 -5.54 13.43 1.90
CA CYS A 26 -4.73 14.66 1.95
C CYS A 26 -3.27 14.48 1.51
N GLY A 27 -2.81 13.25 1.28
CA GLY A 27 -1.44 12.95 0.81
C GLY A 27 -0.31 13.02 1.85
N TYR A 28 -0.47 13.76 2.96
CA TYR A 28 0.64 14.06 3.89
C TYR A 28 1.39 12.86 4.45
N CYS A 29 0.68 11.82 4.91
CA CYS A 29 1.33 10.65 5.53
C CYS A 29 1.80 9.61 4.50
N GLN A 30 1.47 9.76 3.22
CA GLN A 30 1.51 8.65 2.26
C GLN A 30 2.93 8.21 1.95
N SER A 31 3.88 9.15 1.81
CA SER A 31 5.29 8.81 1.56
C SER A 31 5.89 7.98 2.69
N GLY A 32 5.62 8.34 3.95
CA GLY A 32 6.09 7.57 5.11
C GLY A 32 5.45 6.19 5.18
N GLN A 33 4.14 6.11 4.94
CA GLN A 33 3.41 4.84 4.91
C GLN A 33 3.93 3.89 3.82
N ILE A 34 4.14 4.40 2.60
CA ILE A 34 4.66 3.60 1.48
C ILE A 34 6.07 3.09 1.80
N MET A 35 6.96 3.94 2.31
CA MET A 35 8.32 3.51 2.66
C MET A 35 8.33 2.44 3.75
N SER A 36 7.49 2.58 4.78
CA SER A 36 7.35 1.56 5.82
C SER A 36 6.73 0.26 5.29
N ALA A 37 5.78 0.34 4.36
CA ALA A 37 5.17 -0.82 3.72
C ALA A 37 6.19 -1.60 2.87
N VAL A 38 7.00 -0.90 2.08
CA VAL A 38 8.11 -1.51 1.31
C VAL A 38 9.08 -2.20 2.26
N ALA A 39 9.55 -1.51 3.31
CA ALA A 39 10.48 -2.08 4.28
C ALA A 39 9.91 -3.28 5.06
N LEU A 40 8.59 -3.33 5.29
CA LEU A 40 7.92 -4.49 5.87
C LEU A 40 7.92 -5.67 4.89
N LEU A 41 7.48 -5.45 3.65
CA LEU A 41 7.33 -6.50 2.64
C LEU A 41 8.68 -7.07 2.18
N ASP A 42 9.75 -6.28 2.21
CA ASP A 42 11.12 -6.75 1.97
C ASP A 42 11.60 -7.73 3.04
N LYS A 43 11.11 -7.59 4.28
CA LYS A 43 11.48 -8.45 5.42
C LYS A 43 10.55 -9.64 5.59
N ASN A 44 9.26 -9.44 5.35
CA ASN A 44 8.22 -10.45 5.44
C ASN A 44 7.21 -10.20 4.31
N ASN A 45 7.26 -11.04 3.28
CA ASN A 45 6.37 -10.95 2.13
C ASN A 45 4.93 -11.39 2.45
N HIS A 46 4.68 -12.02 3.59
CA HIS A 46 3.36 -12.45 4.09
C HIS A 46 3.10 -12.00 5.53
N PRO A 47 3.04 -10.68 5.79
CA PRO A 47 2.82 -10.15 7.13
C PRO A 47 1.36 -10.35 7.58
N SER A 48 1.19 -10.70 8.85
CA SER A 48 -0.10 -10.68 9.52
C SER A 48 -0.64 -9.25 9.72
N ASP A 49 -1.94 -9.11 9.97
CA ASP A 49 -2.59 -7.82 10.24
C ASP A 49 -1.92 -7.05 11.38
N GLU A 50 -1.52 -7.77 12.44
CA GLU A 50 -0.84 -7.17 13.59
C GLU A 50 0.56 -6.67 13.24
N GLU A 51 1.29 -7.36 12.37
CA GLU A 51 2.60 -6.92 11.89
C GLU A 51 2.46 -5.68 11.02
N ILE A 52 1.43 -5.63 10.17
CA ILE A 52 1.11 -4.44 9.37
C ILE A 52 0.80 -3.26 10.31
N ASP A 53 -0.08 -3.44 11.28
CA ASP A 53 -0.46 -2.36 12.20
C ASP A 53 0.75 -1.86 13.00
N ARG A 54 1.61 -2.77 13.48
CA ARG A 54 2.86 -2.40 14.18
C ARG A 54 3.82 -1.64 13.27
N ALA A 55 3.99 -2.08 12.03
CA ALA A 55 4.89 -1.40 11.08
C ALA A 55 4.39 0.01 10.72
N MET A 56 3.08 0.20 10.65
CA MET A 56 2.48 1.50 10.28
C MET A 56 2.32 2.45 11.47
N ALA A 57 2.44 1.98 12.72
CA ALA A 57 2.18 2.75 13.93
C ALA A 57 3.01 4.05 14.06
N GLY A 58 4.22 4.08 13.47
CA GLY A 58 5.07 5.27 13.44
C GLY A 58 4.63 6.34 12.43
N ASN A 59 3.73 6.02 11.51
CA ASN A 59 3.24 6.93 10.47
C ASN A 59 1.78 7.32 10.75
N ILE A 60 1.57 8.47 11.39
CA ILE A 60 0.22 8.88 11.77
C ILE A 60 -0.55 9.40 10.54
N CYS A 61 -1.70 8.79 10.25
CA CYS A 61 -2.65 9.25 9.24
C CYS A 61 -3.80 10.04 9.88
N ARG A 62 -3.87 11.35 9.63
CA ARG A 62 -4.96 12.19 10.16
C ARG A 62 -6.30 11.98 9.44
N CYS A 63 -6.28 11.52 8.19
CA CYS A 63 -7.49 11.20 7.44
C CYS A 63 -8.12 9.86 7.85
N GLY A 64 -7.41 9.02 8.61
CA GLY A 64 -7.94 7.73 9.08
C GLY A 64 -7.96 6.61 8.04
N MET A 65 -7.07 6.64 7.03
CA MET A 65 -7.06 5.68 5.90
C MET A 65 -6.37 4.33 6.21
N TYR A 66 -6.20 3.97 7.49
CA TYR A 66 -5.46 2.77 7.90
C TYR A 66 -6.00 1.47 7.32
N GLY A 67 -7.32 1.34 7.16
CA GLY A 67 -7.93 0.16 6.53
C GLY A 67 -7.53 -0.01 5.06
N ARG A 68 -7.45 1.09 4.30
CA ARG A 68 -7.01 1.07 2.89
C ARG A 68 -5.51 0.82 2.76
N ILE A 69 -4.71 1.40 3.66
CA ILE A 69 -3.27 1.12 3.78
C ILE A 69 -3.04 -0.38 3.98
N LYS A 70 -3.75 -0.99 4.95
CA LYS A 70 -3.66 -2.43 5.22
C LYS A 70 -4.09 -3.27 4.02
N ALA A 71 -5.19 -2.92 3.36
CA ALA A 71 -5.66 -3.61 2.17
C ALA A 71 -4.63 -3.58 1.03
N ALA A 72 -4.01 -2.42 0.79
CA ALA A 72 -2.97 -2.27 -0.24
C ALA A 72 -1.72 -3.11 0.07
N ILE A 73 -1.31 -3.22 1.33
CA ILE A 73 -0.16 -4.06 1.72
C ILE A 73 -0.48 -5.55 1.51
N LYS A 74 -1.67 -6.00 1.93
CA LYS A 74 -2.12 -7.38 1.72
C LYS A 74 -2.21 -7.75 0.25
N ARG A 75 -2.71 -6.83 -0.57
CA ARG A 75 -2.79 -7.00 -2.03
C ARG A 75 -1.44 -7.31 -2.67
N VAL A 76 -0.37 -6.66 -2.21
CA VAL A 76 1.00 -6.94 -2.69
C VAL A 76 1.50 -8.28 -2.14
N SER A 77 1.21 -8.57 -0.88
CA SER A 77 1.59 -9.82 -0.22
C SER A 77 0.97 -11.06 -0.86
N ASP A 78 -0.32 -11.02 -1.20
CA ASP A 78 -1.07 -12.14 -1.74
C ASP A 78 -0.82 -12.37 -3.25
N GLY A 79 -0.11 -11.44 -3.92
CA GLY A 79 0.06 -11.44 -5.38
C GLY A 79 -1.24 -11.21 -6.17
N ASP A 80 -2.36 -11.00 -5.50
CA ASP A 80 -3.71 -11.20 -6.04
C ASP A 80 -4.25 -10.00 -6.84
N GLN A 81 -3.96 -9.95 -8.15
CA GLN A 81 -4.66 -9.32 -9.30
C GLN A 81 -5.90 -8.38 -9.19
N LYS A 82 -6.60 -8.23 -8.07
CA LYS A 82 -7.95 -7.63 -8.09
C LYS A 82 -7.90 -6.11 -8.17
N PHE A 83 -8.42 -5.57 -9.28
CA PHE A 83 -8.50 -4.13 -9.56
C PHE A 83 -9.91 -3.62 -9.22
N TYR A 84 -9.99 -2.45 -8.60
CA TYR A 84 -11.20 -1.62 -8.58
C TYR A 84 -11.06 -0.59 -9.69
N ASP A 85 -11.97 -0.58 -10.65
CA ASP A 85 -12.04 0.51 -11.62
C ASP A 85 -12.67 1.77 -10.99
N ALA A 86 -12.66 2.88 -11.74
CA ALA A 86 -13.23 4.15 -11.29
C ALA A 86 -14.75 4.08 -11.00
N SER A 87 -15.42 2.98 -11.39
CA SER A 87 -16.81 2.66 -11.07
C SER A 87 -17.00 1.86 -9.78
N GLY A 88 -15.91 1.41 -9.14
CA GLY A 88 -15.97 0.58 -7.94
C GLY A 88 -16.32 -0.89 -8.21
N GLU A 89 -16.25 -1.33 -9.46
CA GLU A 89 -16.48 -2.73 -9.84
C GLU A 89 -15.19 -3.54 -9.71
N VAL A 90 -15.32 -4.74 -9.14
CA VAL A 90 -14.22 -5.70 -8.99
C VAL A 90 -14.04 -6.43 -10.32
N ASN A 91 -12.96 -6.14 -11.03
CA ASN A 91 -12.61 -6.87 -12.26
C ASN A 91 -11.59 -7.96 -11.93
N ASN A 92 -11.99 -9.22 -12.15
CA ASN A 92 -11.08 -10.36 -12.10
C ASN A 92 -10.39 -10.49 -13.46
N GLY A 93 -9.13 -10.07 -13.54
CA GLY A 93 -8.24 -10.39 -14.67
C GLY A 93 -7.84 -11.86 -14.68
#